data_AF-A0A9W9ZF75-F1
#
_entry.id   AF-A0A9W9ZF75-F1
#
_cell.length_a   1.000
_cell.length_b   1.000
_cell.length_c   1.000
_cell.angle_alpha   90.00
_cell.angle_beta   90.00
_cell.angle_gamma   90.00
#
_symmetry.space_group_name_H-M   'P 1'
#
loop_
_entity.id
_entity.type
_entity.pdbx_description
1 polymer ?
#
loop_
_entity_poly.entity_id
_entity_poly.type
_entity_poly.pdbx_seq_one_letter_code
_entity_poly.pdbx_strand_id
1 'polypeptide(L)'
;MAFEKPVQRKDGGQRGHRKYSKRSQKYHAEVVREEKSFSYFPFLICKMLQSHSQMEGSFSQPSDRNKFDPKQIALTLAMKEPPPTEVLMKGPAIMVYKKVVVILLVKNTLNT
;
A
#
# COMPACT_ATOMS: atom_id res chain seq x y z
N MET A 1 3.44 15.93 -27.63
CA MET A 1 3.80 14.58 -27.17
C MET A 1 5.12 14.20 -27.86
N ALA A 2 6.19 13.94 -27.12
CA ALA A 2 7.45 13.51 -27.72
C ALA A 2 7.27 12.08 -28.24
N PHE A 3 7.35 11.89 -29.56
CA PHE A 3 7.31 10.57 -30.18
C PHE A 3 8.65 9.86 -29.94
N GLU A 4 8.59 8.67 -29.37
CA GLU A 4 9.77 7.83 -29.14
C GLU A 4 10.37 7.38 -30.47
N LYS A 5 11.69 7.51 -30.60
CA LYS A 5 12.41 7.10 -31.80
C LYS A 5 12.60 5.58 -31.82
N PRO A 6 12.65 4.94 -33.00
CA PRO A 6 12.95 3.52 -33.09
C PRO A 6 14.42 3.25 -32.74
N VAL A 7 14.68 2.22 -31.92
CA VAL A 7 16.04 1.81 -31.54
C VAL A 7 16.80 1.38 -32.78
N GLN A 8 17.95 2.00 -33.02
CA GLN A 8 18.85 1.63 -34.11
C GLN A 8 19.85 0.56 -33.65
N ARG A 9 20.15 -0.39 -34.54
CA ARG A 9 21.28 -1.34 -34.38
C ARG A 9 22.58 -0.65 -34.82
N LYS A 10 23.72 -1.21 -34.42
CA LYS A 10 25.06 -0.73 -34.83
C LYS A 10 25.23 -0.66 -36.35
N ASP A 11 24.52 -1.52 -37.07
CA ASP A 11 24.54 -1.60 -38.54
C ASP A 11 23.56 -0.63 -39.22
N GLY A 12 22.92 0.28 -38.48
CA GLY A 12 21.97 1.27 -39.00
C GLY A 12 20.56 0.75 -39.28
N GLY A 13 20.28 -0.53 -39.01
CA GLY A 13 18.95 -1.13 -39.13
C GLY A 13 18.09 -0.95 -37.88
N GLN A 14 16.77 -0.77 -38.04
CA GLN A 14 15.85 -0.70 -36.90
C GLN A 14 15.77 -2.02 -36.13
N ARG A 15 15.76 -1.96 -34.80
CA ARG A 15 15.59 -3.13 -33.94
C ARG A 15 14.11 -3.49 -33.84
N GLY A 16 13.71 -4.60 -34.44
CA GLY A 16 12.38 -5.18 -34.27
C GLY A 16 12.29 -6.20 -33.12
N HIS A 17 11.09 -6.34 -32.58
CA HIS A 17 10.65 -7.44 -31.71
C HIS A 17 9.53 -8.22 -32.42
N ARG A 18 9.52 -9.55 -32.27
CA ARG A 18 8.45 -10.41 -32.80
C ARG A 18 7.63 -10.99 -31.66
N LYS A 19 6.31 -10.86 -31.77
CA LYS A 19 5.35 -11.45 -30.84
C LYS A 19 4.53 -12.50 -31.57
N TYR A 20 4.50 -13.72 -31.04
CA TYR A 20 3.69 -14.79 -31.59
C TYR A 20 2.29 -14.78 -30.98
N SER A 21 1.26 -14.79 -31.83
CA SER A 21 -0.13 -14.93 -31.39
C SER A 21 -0.55 -16.38 -31.46
N LYS A 22 -0.81 -16.99 -30.29
CA LYS A 22 -1.32 -18.38 -30.19
C LYS A 22 -2.72 -18.51 -30.80
N ARG A 23 -3.55 -17.46 -30.72
CA ARG A 23 -4.92 -17.44 -31.24
C ARG A 23 -4.97 -17.46 -32.77
N SER A 24 -4.12 -16.68 -33.43
CA SER A 24 -4.10 -16.57 -34.90
C SER A 24 -2.99 -17.40 -35.56
N GLN A 25 -2.15 -18.06 -34.76
CA GLN A 25 -0.96 -18.82 -35.19
C GLN A 25 0.03 -18.02 -36.06
N LYS A 26 0.02 -16.69 -35.93
CA LYS A 26 0.83 -15.77 -36.75
C LYS A 26 1.84 -15.00 -35.89
N TYR A 27 2.94 -14.60 -36.53
CA TYR A 27 3.91 -13.67 -35.96
C TYR A 27 3.53 -12.23 -36.30
N HIS A 28 3.64 -11.35 -35.31
CA HIS A 28 3.51 -9.91 -35.45
C HIS A 28 4.85 -9.26 -35.17
N ALA A 29 5.24 -8.28 -35.98
CA ALA A 29 6.47 -7.52 -35.79
C ALA A 29 6.14 -6.13 -35.26
N GLU A 30 6.84 -5.73 -34.19
CA GLU A 30 6.77 -4.39 -33.61
C GLU A 30 8.17 -3.79 -33.60
N VAL A 31 8.27 -2.49 -33.88
CA VAL A 31 9.54 -1.77 -33.81
C VAL A 31 9.82 -1.44 -32.35
N VAL A 32 11.00 -1.84 -31.85
CA VAL A 32 11.44 -1.49 -30.51
C VAL A 32 11.70 0.00 -30.48
N ARG A 33 11.00 0.71 -29.60
CA ARG A 33 11.18 2.14 -29.38
C ARG A 33 12.24 2.36 -28.30
N GLU A 34 12.96 3.47 -28.42
CA GLU A 34 13.96 3.89 -27.44
C GLU A 34 13.28 4.24 -26.13
N GLU A 35 13.97 3.94 -25.03
CA GLU A 35 13.53 4.38 -23.71
C GLU A 35 13.48 5.91 -23.66
N LYS A 36 12.46 6.46 -22.99
CA LYS A 36 12.33 7.91 -22.84
C LYS A 36 13.51 8.44 -22.02
N SER A 37 14.45 9.09 -22.68
CA SER A 37 15.53 9.82 -22.02
C SER A 37 15.12 11.27 -21.77
N PHE A 38 15.26 11.73 -20.53
CA PHE A 38 15.05 13.13 -20.16
C PHE A 38 16.38 13.78 -19.81
N SER A 39 16.77 14.84 -20.55
CA SER A 39 18.05 15.54 -20.34
C SER A 39 18.19 16.17 -18.96
N TYR A 40 17.08 16.56 -18.33
CA TYR A 40 17.06 17.17 -17.00
C TYR A 40 17.11 16.16 -15.85
N PHE A 41 16.98 14.86 -16.12
CA PHE A 41 16.91 13.83 -15.08
C PHE A 41 18.18 13.74 -14.23
N PRO A 42 19.41 13.78 -14.81
CA PRO A 42 20.63 13.83 -14.02
C PRO A 42 20.70 15.06 -13.13
N PHE A 43 20.30 16.23 -13.65
CA PHE A 43 20.25 17.47 -12.88
C PHE A 43 19.26 17.40 -11.71
N LEU A 44 18.09 16.78 -11.94
CA LEU A 44 17.08 16.58 -10.90
C LEU A 44 17.61 15.68 -9.78
N ILE A 45 18.29 14.58 -10.13
CA ILE A 45 18.93 13.70 -9.15
C ILE A 45 19.97 14.48 -8.33
N CYS A 46 20.85 15.24 -8.99
CA CYS A 46 21.85 16.06 -8.29
C CYS A 46 21.19 17.05 -7.32
N LYS A 47 20.11 17.72 -7.73
CA LYS A 47 19.36 18.66 -6.88
C LYS A 47 18.74 17.97 -5.67
N MET A 48 18.13 16.79 -5.86
CA MET A 48 17.59 15.99 -4.76
C MET A 48 18.72 15.58 -3.79
N LEU A 49 19.81 15.01 -4.30
CA LEU A 49 20.95 14.60 -3.47
C LEU A 49 21.56 15.77 -2.69
N GLN A 50 21.68 16.94 -3.32
CA GLN A 50 22.14 18.15 -2.64
C GLN A 50 21.19 18.55 -1.51
N SER A 51 19.88 18.60 -1.76
CA SER A 51 18.88 18.87 -0.71
C SER A 51 18.93 17.84 0.42
N HIS A 52 19.21 16.57 0.12
CA HIS A 52 19.40 15.52 1.12
C HIS A 52 20.65 15.73 1.97
N SER A 53 21.78 16.14 1.38
CA SER A 53 23.01 16.41 2.14
C SER A 53 22.86 17.53 3.18
N GLN A 54 21.89 18.42 2.99
CA GLN A 54 21.61 19.54 3.88
C GLN A 54 20.51 19.24 4.91
N MET A 55 19.84 18.10 4.83
CA MET A 55 18.83 17.70 5.81
C MET A 55 19.49 17.04 7.02
N GLU A 56 19.25 17.61 8.20
CA GLU A 56 19.62 16.98 9.48
C GLU A 56 18.54 15.97 9.89
N GLY A 57 18.91 14.70 10.08
CA GLY A 57 17.98 13.65 10.50
C GLY A 57 18.22 12.30 9.79
N SER A 58 17.33 11.33 10.07
CA SER A 58 17.38 10.01 9.41
C SER A 58 16.55 10.00 8.13
N PHE A 59 17.02 9.31 7.09
CA PHE A 59 16.30 9.14 5.81
C PHE A 59 14.88 8.58 5.97
N SER A 60 14.64 7.80 7.02
CA SER A 60 13.35 7.17 7.31
C SER A 60 12.50 7.95 8.32
N GLN A 61 12.85 9.19 8.64
CA GLN A 61 12.09 9.96 9.63
C GLN A 61 10.71 10.29 9.04
N PRO A 62 9.61 9.92 9.72
CA PRO A 62 8.28 10.31 9.28
C PRO A 62 8.24 11.83 9.17
N SER A 63 7.95 12.35 7.97
CA SER A 63 7.95 13.79 7.65
C SER A 63 6.93 14.57 8.47
N ASP A 64 6.00 13.87 9.11
CA ASP A 64 4.93 14.46 9.89
C ASP A 64 4.75 13.69 11.20
N ARG A 65 5.58 14.01 12.18
CA ARG A 65 5.26 13.76 13.59
C ARG A 65 4.47 14.95 14.11
N ASN A 66 3.29 15.18 13.54
CA ASN A 66 2.37 16.15 14.14
C ASN A 66 2.12 15.72 15.59
N LYS A 67 2.63 16.51 16.53
CA LYS A 67 2.52 16.25 17.97
C LYS A 67 1.07 16.12 18.42
N PHE A 68 0.14 16.59 17.59
CA PHE A 68 -1.31 16.55 17.81
C PHE A 68 -2.05 15.62 16.83
N ASP A 69 -1.38 14.63 16.22
CA ASP A 69 -2.07 13.62 15.42
C ASP A 69 -3.04 12.82 16.34
N PRO A 70 -4.36 12.86 16.09
CA PRO A 70 -5.34 12.15 16.94
C PRO A 70 -5.07 10.64 17.01
N LYS A 71 -4.39 10.06 16.00
CA LYS A 71 -3.96 8.66 16.05
C LYS A 71 -2.89 8.39 17.12
N GLN A 72 -2.08 9.39 17.48
CA GLN A 72 -1.05 9.30 18.53
C GLN A 72 -1.61 9.62 19.92
N ILE A 73 -2.59 10.52 20.01
CA ILE A 73 -3.27 10.90 21.26
C ILE A 73 -4.18 9.78 21.78
N ALA A 74 -4.59 8.84 20.91
CA ALA A 74 -5.43 7.71 21.29
C ALA A 74 -4.84 6.81 22.39
N LEU A 75 -3.51 6.84 22.62
CA LEU A 75 -2.89 6.09 23.72
C LEU A 75 -3.11 6.76 25.09
N THR A 76 -3.19 8.09 25.13
CA THR A 76 -3.40 8.89 26.35
C THR A 76 -4.86 9.22 26.63
N LEU A 77 -5.75 9.13 25.64
CA LEU A 77 -7.18 8.97 25.85
C LEU A 77 -7.46 7.53 26.29
N ALA A 78 -6.96 7.17 27.47
CA ALA A 78 -7.14 5.86 28.06
C ALA A 78 -8.60 5.42 27.94
N MET A 79 -8.82 4.17 27.52
CA MET A 79 -10.12 3.52 27.67
C MET A 79 -10.57 3.77 29.11
N LYS A 80 -11.68 4.50 29.30
CA LYS A 80 -12.33 4.55 30.62
C LYS A 80 -12.50 3.11 31.08
N GLU A 81 -12.12 2.82 32.32
CA GLU A 81 -12.29 1.48 32.87
C GLU A 81 -13.73 1.02 32.60
N PRO A 82 -13.92 -0.24 32.16
CA PRO A 82 -15.24 -0.74 31.87
C PRO A 82 -16.11 -0.54 33.11
N PRO A 83 -17.34 -0.04 32.97
CA PRO A 83 -18.19 0.25 34.11
C PRO A 83 -18.40 -1.02 34.95
N PRO A 84 -18.45 -0.90 36.29
CA PRO A 84 -18.57 -2.04 37.18
C PRO A 84 -19.86 -2.83 36.89
N THR A 85 -19.78 -4.16 37.09
CA THR A 85 -20.83 -5.12 36.70
C THR A 85 -22.20 -4.77 37.26
N GLU A 86 -22.27 -4.19 38.46
CA GLU A 86 -23.52 -3.75 39.11
C GLU A 86 -24.29 -2.68 38.32
N VAL A 87 -23.58 -1.82 37.59
CA VAL A 87 -24.18 -0.77 36.75
C VAL A 87 -24.72 -1.38 35.46
N LEU A 88 -24.04 -2.38 34.91
CA LEU A 88 -24.47 -3.12 33.72
C LEU A 88 -25.75 -3.94 33.97
N MET A 89 -25.92 -4.46 35.18
CA MET A 89 -27.11 -5.23 35.58
C MET A 89 -28.39 -4.38 35.72
N LYS A 90 -28.25 -3.04 35.79
CA LYS A 90 -29.37 -2.10 35.93
C LYS A 90 -29.80 -1.45 34.61
N GLY A 91 -29.01 -1.59 33.54
CA GLY A 91 -29.32 -1.02 32.24
C GLY A 91 -30.34 -1.86 31.45
N PRO A 92 -31.13 -1.25 30.54
CA PRO A 92 -32.04 -2.01 29.69
C PRO A 92 -31.22 -3.01 28.85
N ALA A 93 -31.60 -4.29 28.97
CA ALA A 93 -30.89 -5.45 28.44
C ALA A 93 -30.92 -5.50 26.90
N ILE A 94 -30.19 -4.62 26.24
CA ILE A 94 -30.03 -4.64 24.79
C ILE A 94 -28.60 -5.11 24.50
N MET A 95 -28.49 -6.38 24.07
CA MET A 95 -27.31 -7.07 23.51
C MET A 95 -26.40 -7.93 24.41
N VAL A 96 -26.96 -8.79 25.29
CA VAL A 96 -26.16 -9.87 25.94
C VAL A 96 -26.53 -11.29 25.46
N TYR A 97 -27.67 -11.46 24.80
CA TYR A 97 -28.23 -12.79 24.50
C TYR A 97 -27.50 -13.63 23.44
N LYS A 98 -26.57 -13.08 22.66
CA LYS A 98 -25.93 -13.84 21.57
C LYS A 98 -24.79 -14.77 22.00
N LYS A 99 -24.16 -14.57 23.17
CA LYS A 99 -23.01 -15.41 23.60
C LYS A 99 -23.37 -16.54 24.56
N VAL A 100 -24.42 -16.41 25.36
CA VAL A 100 -24.77 -17.43 26.38
C VAL A 100 -25.44 -18.66 25.77
N VAL A 101 -26.27 -18.48 24.73
CA VAL A 101 -26.99 -19.58 24.06
C VAL A 101 -26.03 -20.58 23.40
N VAL A 102 -24.90 -20.12 22.85
CA VAL A 102 -23.92 -20.99 22.19
C VAL A 102 -23.22 -21.92 23.19
N ILE A 103 -22.92 -21.44 24.40
CA ILE A 103 -22.20 -22.24 25.40
C ILE A 103 -23.10 -23.34 26.00
N LEU A 104 -24.40 -23.09 26.15
CA LEU A 104 -25.35 -24.07 26.68
C LEU A 104 -25.65 -25.21 25.69
N LEU A 105 -25.70 -24.92 24.39
CA LEU A 105 -25.96 -25.93 23.35
C LEU A 105 -24.81 -26.94 23.19
N VAL A 106 -23.56 -26.48 23.25
CA VAL A 106 -22.37 -27.34 23.05
C VAL A 106 -22.17 -28.33 24.20
N LYS A 107 -22.59 -27.98 25.43
CA LYS A 107 -22.44 -28.86 26.60
C LYS A 107 -23.43 -30.01 26.63
N ASN A 108 -24.60 -29.87 25.99
CA ASN A 108 -25.63 -30.91 25.98
C ASN A 108 -25.41 -31.97 24.92
N THR A 109 -24.55 -31.75 23.91
CA THR A 109 -24.27 -32.71 22.85
C THR A 109 -23.08 -33.65 23.13
N LEU A 110 -22.35 -33.45 24.23
CA LEU A 110 -21.18 -34.27 24.59
C LEU A 110 -21.46 -35.29 25.71
N ASN A 111 -22.70 -35.35 26.22
CA ASN A 111 -23.09 -36.20 27.35
C ASN A 111 -24.28 -37.14 27.03
N THR A 112 -24.32 -37.67 25.80
CA THR A 112 -25.18 -38.81 25.41
C THR A 112 -24.49 -39.65 24.36
#